data_AF-A0A8S8ZX38-F1
#
_entry.id   AF-A0A8S8ZX38-F1
#
_cell.length_a   1.000
_cell.length_b   1.000
_cell.length_c   1.000
_cell.angle_alpha   90.00
_cell.angle_beta   90.00
_cell.angle_gamma   90.00
#
_symmetry.space_group_name_H-M   'P 1'
#
loop_
_entity.id
_entity.type
_entity.pdbx_description
1 polymer ?
#
loop_
_entity_poly.entity_id
_entity_poly.type
_entity_poly.pdbx_seq_one_letter_code
_entity_poly.pdbx_strand_id
1 'polypeptide(L)'
;MASFLDLSSNWSLHSIPAAFVLALLPNFYASFAAGKNYDLANPRKTEEHLAKDASIPKSQVNRILRAKAAANNGLETIGLYAAGVVAANAAKVPVQTLNTLSLFYLVSRLVYNIVYVFLQDNRKFAPVRSLVWMAGLGTVFSFFIKAGNALY
;
A
#
# COMPACT_ATOMS: atom_id res chain seq x y z
N MET A 1 9.55 -15.61 -26.41
CA MET A 1 8.92 -15.71 -25.08
C MET A 1 8.19 -14.41 -24.82
N ALA A 2 6.86 -14.43 -24.66
CA ALA A 2 6.11 -13.22 -24.33
C ALA A 2 6.49 -12.78 -22.92
N SER A 3 6.99 -11.56 -22.77
CA SER A 3 7.16 -10.95 -21.44
C SER A 3 5.78 -10.77 -20.84
N PHE A 4 5.51 -11.35 -19.66
CA PHE A 4 4.24 -11.18 -18.94
C PHE A 4 3.95 -9.71 -18.58
N LEU A 5 4.95 -8.84 -18.67
CA LEU A 5 4.84 -7.39 -18.58
C LEU A 5 5.56 -6.76 -19.77
N ASP A 6 4.83 -6.24 -20.74
CA ASP A 6 5.41 -5.40 -21.77
C ASP A 6 5.78 -4.04 -21.16
N LEU A 7 7.07 -3.86 -20.86
CA LEU A 7 7.60 -2.61 -20.30
C LEU A 7 7.79 -1.52 -21.37
N SER A 8 7.58 -1.82 -22.66
CA SER A 8 7.67 -0.83 -23.74
C SER A 8 6.44 0.08 -23.81
N SER A 9 5.27 -0.44 -23.44
CA SER A 9 4.05 0.35 -23.28
C SER A 9 4.01 1.04 -21.91
N ASN A 10 3.62 2.31 -21.88
CA ASN A 10 3.54 3.06 -20.62
C ASN A 10 2.27 2.70 -19.85
N TRP A 11 2.43 1.91 -18.79
CA TRP A 11 1.33 1.51 -17.90
C TRP A 11 1.40 2.20 -16.53
N SER A 12 2.36 3.10 -16.32
CA SER A 12 2.57 3.78 -15.04
C SER A 12 1.30 4.48 -14.53
N LEU A 13 0.46 5.06 -15.38
CA LEU A 13 -0.84 5.63 -14.96
C LEU A 13 -1.82 4.57 -14.44
N HIS A 14 -1.86 3.37 -15.03
CA HIS A 14 -2.68 2.25 -14.57
C HIS A 14 -2.21 1.70 -13.21
N SER A 15 -0.96 1.97 -12.83
CA SER A 15 -0.46 1.60 -11.51
C SER A 15 -1.15 2.36 -10.37
N ILE A 16 -1.73 3.54 -10.64
CA ILE A 16 -2.42 4.36 -9.63
C ILE A 16 -3.68 3.66 -9.10
N PRO A 17 -4.65 3.25 -9.94
CA PRO A 17 -5.80 2.49 -9.45
C PRO A 17 -5.38 1.13 -8.86
N ALA A 18 -4.36 0.47 -9.41
CA ALA A 18 -3.84 -0.77 -8.82
C ALA A 18 -3.29 -0.55 -7.40
N ALA A 19 -2.54 0.52 -7.18
CA ALA A 19 -2.02 0.91 -5.87
C ALA A 19 -3.15 1.27 -4.90
N PHE A 20 -4.20 1.95 -5.37
CA PHE A 20 -5.39 2.25 -4.57
C PHE A 20 -6.10 0.97 -4.11
N VAL A 21 -6.28 -0.01 -5.01
CA VAL A 21 -6.84 -1.32 -4.65
C VAL A 21 -5.95 -2.01 -3.62
N LEU A 22 -4.63 -2.04 -3.82
CA LEU A 22 -3.69 -2.61 -2.85
C LEU A 22 -3.75 -1.91 -1.47
N ALA A 23 -4.02 -0.61 -1.42
CA ALA A 23 -4.22 0.12 -0.17
C ALA A 23 -5.52 -0.30 0.55
N LEU A 24 -6.56 -0.71 -0.18
CA LEU A 24 -7.83 -1.13 0.41
C LEU A 24 -7.87 -2.59 0.85
N LEU A 25 -7.07 -3.48 0.25
CA LEU A 25 -7.07 -4.92 0.56
C LEU A 25 -6.97 -5.25 2.06
N PRO A 26 -6.08 -4.61 2.85
CA PRO A 26 -6.02 -4.85 4.29
C PRO A 26 -7.32 -4.49 5.02
N ASN A 27 -8.01 -3.44 4.58
CA ASN A 27 -9.30 -3.06 5.19
C ASN A 27 -10.40 -4.07 4.85
N PHE A 28 -10.43 -4.62 3.63
CA PHE A 28 -11.36 -5.71 3.31
C PHE A 28 -11.12 -6.94 4.18
N TYR A 29 -9.85 -7.32 4.38
CA TYR A 29 -9.49 -8.37 5.33
C TYR A 29 -9.97 -8.03 6.75
N ALA A 30 -9.73 -6.80 7.22
CA ALA A 30 -10.13 -6.36 8.55
C ALA A 30 -11.65 -6.43 8.76
N SER A 31 -12.44 -5.94 7.81
CA SER A 31 -13.91 -5.98 7.86
C SER A 31 -14.44 -7.40 7.88
N PHE A 32 -13.90 -8.28 7.04
CA PHE A 32 -14.30 -9.70 7.02
C PHE A 32 -13.92 -10.42 8.32
N ALA A 33 -12.67 -10.23 8.78
CA ALA A 33 -12.14 -10.87 9.97
C ALA A 33 -12.77 -10.36 11.29
N ALA A 34 -13.33 -9.15 11.29
CA ALA A 34 -14.06 -8.61 12.43
C ALA A 34 -15.45 -9.25 12.63
N GLY A 35 -16.04 -9.85 11.58
CA GLY A 35 -17.33 -10.54 11.63
C GLY A 35 -18.42 -9.65 12.24
N LYS A 36 -19.09 -10.14 13.29
CA LYS A 36 -20.15 -9.41 14.02
C LYS A 36 -19.73 -8.05 14.59
N ASN A 37 -18.43 -7.81 14.76
CA ASN A 37 -17.90 -6.55 15.28
C ASN A 37 -17.82 -5.45 14.21
N TYR A 38 -18.03 -5.81 12.93
CA TYR A 38 -18.12 -4.86 11.83
C TYR A 38 -19.57 -4.40 11.63
N ASP A 39 -19.86 -3.17 12.06
CA ASP A 39 -21.12 -2.50 11.75
C ASP A 39 -20.99 -1.73 10.43
N LEU A 40 -21.79 -2.09 9.43
CA LEU A 40 -21.79 -1.44 8.12
C LEU A 40 -22.27 0.02 8.18
N ALA A 41 -23.15 0.36 9.12
CA ALA A 41 -23.61 1.73 9.32
C ALA A 41 -22.56 2.58 10.05
N ASN A 42 -21.72 1.95 10.90
CA ASN A 42 -20.69 2.62 11.68
C ASN A 42 -19.31 1.92 11.59
N PRO A 43 -18.71 1.78 10.39
CA PRO A 43 -17.50 0.96 10.18
C PRO A 43 -16.24 1.51 10.87
N ARG A 44 -16.29 2.76 11.32
CA ARG A 44 -15.22 3.38 12.11
C ARG A 44 -15.20 2.89 13.56
N LYS A 45 -16.32 2.40 14.09
CA LYS A 45 -16.43 1.87 15.46
C LYS A 45 -15.94 0.43 15.64
N THR A 46 -15.53 -0.24 14.56
CA THR A 46 -15.06 -1.64 14.63
C THR A 46 -13.95 -1.86 15.67
N GLU A 47 -13.05 -0.90 15.86
CA GLU A 47 -11.96 -1.04 16.84
C GLU A 47 -12.49 -1.01 18.28
N GLU A 48 -13.46 -0.15 18.54
CA GLU A 48 -14.15 -0.07 19.83
C GLU A 48 -14.94 -1.37 20.11
N HIS A 49 -15.64 -1.90 19.10
CA HIS A 49 -16.37 -3.16 19.23
C HIS A 49 -15.43 -4.33 19.52
N LEU A 50 -14.31 -4.43 18.78
CA LEU A 50 -13.29 -5.46 18.99
C LEU A 50 -12.66 -5.38 20.38
N ALA A 51 -12.45 -4.17 20.93
CA ALA A 51 -11.89 -4.00 22.27
C ALA A 51 -12.83 -4.49 23.38
N LYS A 52 -14.15 -4.49 23.13
CA LYS A 52 -15.19 -4.94 24.07
C LYS A 52 -15.48 -6.45 23.95
N ASP A 53 -15.12 -7.08 22.84
CA ASP A 53 -15.41 -8.48 22.57
C ASP A 53 -14.32 -9.41 23.15
N ALA A 54 -14.57 -9.94 24.35
CA ALA A 54 -13.68 -10.91 24.99
C ALA A 54 -13.67 -12.31 24.33
N SER A 55 -14.58 -12.58 23.38
CA SER A 55 -14.66 -13.89 22.71
C SER A 55 -13.60 -14.09 21.62
N ILE A 56 -12.94 -13.02 21.17
CA ILE A 56 -11.92 -13.08 20.11
C ILE A 56 -10.52 -13.12 20.73
N PRO A 57 -9.63 -14.02 20.27
CA PRO A 57 -8.24 -14.02 20.71
C PRO A 57 -7.53 -12.67 20.49
N LYS A 58 -6.77 -12.22 21.48
CA LYS A 58 -6.01 -10.94 21.39
C LYS A 58 -5.10 -10.87 20.16
N SER A 59 -4.51 -11.99 19.74
CA SER A 59 -3.69 -12.06 18.52
C SER A 59 -4.49 -11.72 17.26
N GLN A 60 -5.72 -12.21 17.16
CA GLN A 60 -6.63 -11.91 16.05
C GLN A 60 -7.09 -10.45 16.09
N VAL A 61 -7.45 -9.92 17.27
CA VAL A 61 -7.76 -8.48 17.43
C VAL A 61 -6.59 -7.62 16.95
N ASN A 62 -5.38 -7.89 17.43
CA ASN A 62 -4.18 -7.16 17.01
C ASN A 62 -3.94 -7.23 15.50
N ARG A 63 -4.16 -8.39 14.87
CA ARG A 63 -4.03 -8.55 13.42
C ARG A 63 -5.04 -7.70 12.65
N ILE A 64 -6.30 -7.65 13.10
CA ILE A 64 -7.34 -6.81 12.50
C ILE A 64 -6.96 -5.32 12.63
N LEU A 65 -6.51 -4.89 13.80
CA LEU A 65 -6.05 -3.52 14.02
C LEU A 65 -4.86 -3.15 13.12
N ARG A 66 -3.87 -4.05 12.96
CA ARG A 66 -2.76 -3.83 12.02
C ARG A 66 -3.23 -3.73 10.58
N ALA A 67 -4.23 -4.51 10.18
CA ALA A 67 -4.81 -4.43 8.83
C ALA A 67 -5.51 -3.09 8.57
N LYS A 68 -6.29 -2.57 9.54
CA LYS A 68 -6.86 -1.21 9.46
C LYS A 68 -5.76 -0.15 9.36
N ALA A 69 -4.73 -0.25 10.20
CA ALA A 69 -3.59 0.67 10.16
C ALA A 69 -2.80 0.60 8.84
N ALA A 70 -2.64 -0.59 8.25
CA ALA A 70 -1.97 -0.77 6.96
C ALA A 70 -2.74 -0.10 5.81
N ALA A 71 -4.08 -0.19 5.84
CA ALA A 71 -4.94 0.46 4.86
C ALA A 71 -4.88 1.98 4.98
N ASN A 72 -5.03 2.52 6.20
CA ASN A 72 -4.92 3.97 6.44
C ASN A 72 -3.56 4.51 5.95
N ASN A 73 -2.46 3.83 6.25
CA ASN A 73 -1.13 4.21 5.77
C ASN A 73 -1.02 4.22 4.23
N GLY A 74 -1.68 3.27 3.56
CA GLY A 74 -1.75 3.26 2.10
C GLY A 74 -2.51 4.48 1.57
N LEU A 75 -3.66 4.80 2.16
CA LEU A 75 -4.50 5.92 1.78
C LEU A 75 -3.86 7.29 2.07
N GLU A 76 -3.05 7.40 3.13
CA GLU A 76 -2.29 8.62 3.45
C GLU A 76 -1.22 8.93 2.39
N THR A 77 -0.66 7.90 1.75
CA THR A 77 0.50 8.04 0.84
C THR A 77 0.14 7.93 -0.64
N ILE A 78 -1.04 7.39 -0.98
CA ILE A 78 -1.46 7.18 -2.38
C ILE A 78 -1.54 8.47 -3.18
N GLY A 79 -1.97 9.58 -2.55
CA GLY A 79 -2.05 10.88 -3.22
C GLY A 79 -0.68 11.38 -3.68
N LEU A 80 0.34 11.23 -2.82
CA LEU A 80 1.71 11.63 -3.15
C LEU A 80 2.31 10.73 -4.25
N TYR A 81 2.03 9.42 -4.21
CA TYR A 81 2.40 8.50 -5.28
C TYR A 81 1.76 8.89 -6.62
N ALA A 82 0.45 9.09 -6.65
CA ALA A 82 -0.29 9.46 -7.85
C ALA A 82 0.23 10.77 -8.45
N ALA A 83 0.46 11.78 -7.60
CA ALA A 83 1.04 13.05 -8.02
C ALA A 83 2.43 12.87 -8.64
N GLY A 84 3.29 12.03 -8.03
CA GLY A 84 4.62 11.74 -8.56
C GLY A 84 4.57 11.08 -9.94
N VAL A 85 3.75 10.04 -10.10
CA VAL A 85 3.56 9.36 -11.38
C VAL A 85 3.08 10.33 -12.46
N VAL A 86 2.07 11.16 -12.15
CA VAL A 86 1.54 12.16 -13.09
C VAL A 86 2.59 13.20 -13.46
N ALA A 87 3.33 13.73 -12.48
CA ALA A 87 4.38 14.71 -12.71
C ALA A 87 5.50 14.16 -13.61
N ALA A 88 5.97 12.94 -13.35
CA ALA A 88 7.00 12.29 -14.15
C ALA A 88 6.53 11.96 -15.57
N ASN A 89 5.27 11.60 -15.76
CA ASN A 89 4.67 11.46 -17.09
C ASN A 89 4.61 12.80 -17.83
N ALA A 90 4.16 13.87 -17.16
CA ALA A 90 4.08 15.21 -17.75
C ALA A 90 5.47 15.75 -18.16
N ALA A 91 6.49 15.45 -17.36
CA ALA A 91 7.89 15.77 -17.64
C ALA A 91 8.56 14.84 -18.68
N LYS A 92 7.81 13.88 -19.27
CA LYS A 92 8.29 12.94 -20.29
C LYS A 92 9.50 12.10 -19.83
N VAL A 93 9.54 11.74 -18.53
CA VAL A 93 10.53 10.78 -18.01
C VAL A 93 10.45 9.47 -18.80
N PRO A 94 11.57 8.80 -19.13
CA PRO A 94 11.56 7.60 -19.96
C PRO A 94 10.60 6.52 -19.46
N VAL A 95 9.81 5.92 -20.37
CA VAL A 95 8.76 4.93 -20.07
C VAL A 95 9.28 3.76 -19.23
N GLN A 96 10.47 3.24 -19.58
CA GLN A 96 11.09 2.16 -18.82
C GLN A 96 11.33 2.54 -17.35
N THR A 97 11.71 3.79 -17.08
CA THR A 97 11.91 4.29 -15.71
C THR A 97 10.58 4.44 -14.98
N LEU A 98 9.57 4.99 -15.65
CA LEU A 98 8.21 5.12 -15.08
C LEU A 98 7.65 3.75 -14.68
N ASN A 99 7.66 2.79 -15.59
CA ASN A 99 7.14 1.45 -15.36
C ASN A 99 7.93 0.71 -14.26
N THR A 100 9.26 0.85 -14.21
CA THR A 100 10.08 0.20 -13.19
C THR A 100 9.79 0.74 -11.80
N LEU A 101 9.71 2.07 -11.64
CA LEU A 101 9.39 2.70 -10.36
C LEU A 101 7.96 2.37 -9.92
N SER A 102 7.00 2.37 -10.85
CA SER A 102 5.62 1.98 -10.56
C SER A 102 5.51 0.52 -10.11
N LEU A 103 6.20 -0.40 -10.78
CA LEU A 103 6.22 -1.81 -10.39
C LEU A 103 6.82 -1.98 -9.00
N PHE A 104 7.96 -1.34 -8.75
CA PHE A 104 8.63 -1.41 -7.46
C PHE A 104 7.73 -0.88 -6.34
N TYR A 105 7.03 0.25 -6.56
CA TYR A 105 6.07 0.77 -5.59
C TYR A 105 4.95 -0.25 -5.30
N LEU A 106 4.32 -0.82 -6.33
CA LEU A 106 3.25 -1.82 -6.15
C LEU A 106 3.74 -3.05 -5.37
N VAL A 107 4.92 -3.58 -5.72
CA VAL A 107 5.54 -4.71 -5.01
C VAL A 107 5.84 -4.32 -3.57
N SER A 108 6.40 -3.13 -3.32
CA SER A 108 6.67 -2.64 -1.97
C SER A 108 5.40 -2.56 -1.12
N ARG A 109 4.27 -2.10 -1.70
CA ARG A 109 2.98 -2.05 -1.02
C ARG A 109 2.43 -3.43 -0.70
N LEU A 110 2.53 -4.36 -1.64
CA LEU A 110 2.12 -5.75 -1.43
C LEU A 110 2.93 -6.39 -0.29
N VAL A 111 4.27 -6.27 -0.34
CA VAL A 111 5.15 -6.82 0.69
C VAL A 111 4.92 -6.15 2.04
N TYR A 112 4.77 -4.82 2.08
CA TYR A 112 4.47 -4.08 3.31
C TYR A 112 3.18 -4.59 3.96
N ASN A 113 2.11 -4.75 3.19
CA ASN A 113 0.82 -5.25 3.68
C ASN A 113 0.97 -6.68 4.25
N ILE A 114 1.66 -7.58 3.54
CA ILE A 114 1.89 -8.95 4.01
C ILE A 114 2.68 -8.97 5.31
N VAL A 115 3.80 -8.25 5.36
CA VAL A 115 4.68 -8.21 6.53
C VAL A 115 3.93 -7.64 7.73
N TYR A 116 3.26 -6.50 7.56
CA TYR A 116 2.62 -5.81 8.68
C TYR A 116 1.40 -6.58 9.21
N VAL A 117 0.56 -7.10 8.33
CA VAL A 117 -0.67 -7.78 8.73
C VAL A 117 -0.36 -9.17 9.27
N PHE A 118 0.34 -10.00 8.51
CA PHE A 118 0.44 -11.44 8.79
C PHE A 118 1.74 -11.87 9.48
N LEU A 119 2.88 -11.23 9.19
CA LEU A 119 4.17 -11.68 9.74
C LEU A 119 4.53 -11.00 11.06
N GLN A 120 4.03 -9.79 11.32
CA GLN A 120 4.36 -9.00 12.51
C GLN A 120 3.77 -9.55 13.82
N ASP A 121 3.06 -10.69 13.80
CA ASP A 121 2.85 -11.45 15.03
C ASP A 121 4.18 -11.86 15.68
N ASN A 122 5.21 -12.10 14.85
CA ASN A 122 6.59 -12.15 15.30
C ASN A 122 7.21 -10.74 15.21
N ARG A 123 7.54 -10.15 16.37
CA ARG A 123 8.11 -8.80 16.48
C ARG A 123 9.41 -8.59 15.68
N LYS A 124 10.14 -9.66 15.34
CA LYS A 124 11.35 -9.59 14.50
C LYS A 124 11.08 -9.02 13.10
N PHE A 125 9.84 -9.06 12.61
CA PHE A 125 9.47 -8.50 11.31
C PHE A 125 9.11 -7.00 11.35
N ALA A 126 9.02 -6.39 12.54
CA ALA A 126 8.70 -4.96 12.65
C ALA A 126 9.72 -4.04 11.93
N PRO A 127 11.05 -4.27 11.99
CA PRO A 127 12.01 -3.51 11.20
C PRO A 127 11.86 -3.73 9.69
N VAL A 128 11.56 -4.96 9.26
CA VAL A 128 11.36 -5.30 7.85
C VAL A 128 10.22 -4.48 7.25
N ARG A 129 9.10 -4.35 7.97
CA ARG A 129 7.99 -3.49 7.57
C ARG A 129 8.45 -2.06 7.30
N SER A 130 9.21 -1.47 8.23
CA SER A 130 9.68 -0.08 8.10
C SER A 130 10.64 0.08 6.91
N LEU A 131 11.55 -0.87 6.70
CA LEU A 131 12.48 -0.86 5.57
C LEU A 131 11.74 -0.92 4.23
N VAL A 132 10.76 -1.83 4.09
CA VAL A 132 9.95 -1.95 2.87
C VAL A 132 9.14 -0.68 2.62
N TRP A 133 8.59 -0.07 3.68
CA TRP A 133 7.89 1.20 3.57
C TRP A 133 8.79 2.35 3.08
N MET A 134 10.00 2.46 3.66
CA MET A 134 10.98 3.47 3.23
C MET A 134 11.42 3.26 1.78
N ALA A 135 11.61 2.01 1.35
CA ALA A 135 11.93 1.70 -0.04
C ALA A 135 10.80 2.15 -0.99
N GLY A 136 9.54 1.89 -0.62
CA GLY A 136 8.38 2.40 -1.34
C GLY A 136 8.35 3.93 -1.40
N LEU A 137 8.58 4.62 -0.28
CA LEU A 137 8.65 6.07 -0.25
C LEU A 137 9.80 6.63 -1.11
N GLY A 138 10.94 5.93 -1.16
CA GLY A 138 12.06 6.26 -2.06
C GLY A 138 11.65 6.29 -3.53
N THR A 139 10.76 5.41 -3.98
CA THR A 139 10.22 5.47 -5.35
C THR A 139 9.33 6.67 -5.59
N VAL A 140 8.51 7.05 -4.60
CA VAL A 140 7.67 8.26 -4.68
C VAL A 140 8.55 9.50 -4.89
N PHE A 141 9.60 9.66 -4.07
CA PHE A 141 10.55 10.77 -4.25
C PHE A 141 11.30 10.68 -5.58
N SER A 142 11.65 9.48 -6.04
CA SER A 142 12.32 9.28 -7.33
C SER A 142 11.50 9.80 -8.51
N PHE A 143 10.16 9.67 -8.48
CA PHE A 143 9.31 10.26 -9.51
C PHE A 143 9.44 11.78 -9.56
N PHE A 144 9.33 12.47 -8.42
CA PHE A 144 9.43 13.92 -8.35
C PHE A 144 10.81 14.43 -8.74
N ILE A 145 11.88 13.79 -8.25
CA ILE A 145 13.26 14.18 -8.58
C ILE A 145 13.50 14.03 -10.08
N LYS A 146 13.11 12.90 -10.67
CA LYS A 146 13.28 12.67 -12.11
C LYS A 146 12.43 13.61 -12.96
N ALA A 147 11.23 13.96 -12.51
CA ALA A 147 10.41 14.97 -13.17
C ALA A 147 11.09 16.34 -13.12
N GLY A 148 11.62 16.76 -11.97
CA GLY A 148 12.35 18.01 -11.80
C GLY A 148 13.56 18.11 -12.73
N ASN A 149 14.41 17.07 -12.74
CA ASN A 149 15.62 17.02 -13.59
C ASN A 149 15.32 16.95 -15.09
N ALA A 150 14.09 16.61 -15.49
CA ALA A 150 13.69 16.60 -16.90
C ALA A 150 13.09 17.94 -17.35
N LEU A 151 12.64 18.78 -16.40
CA LEU A 151 12.03 20.08 -16.67
C LEU A 151 13.03 21.25 -16.56
N TYR A 152 14.08 21.10 -15.74
CA TYR A 152 15.07 22.12 -15.43
C TYR A 152 16.48 21.52 -15.47
#